data_AF-A0A8J2WP61-F1
#
_entry.id   AF-A0A8J2WP61-F1
#
_cell.length_a   1.000
_cell.length_b   1.000
_cell.length_c   1.000
_cell.angle_alpha   90.00
_cell.angle_beta   90.00
_cell.angle_gamma   90.00
#
_symmetry.space_group_name_H-M   'P 1'
#
loop_
_entity.id
_entity.type
_entity.pdbx_description
1 polymer ?
#
loop_
_entity_poly.entity_id
_entity_poly.type
_entity_poly.pdbx_seq_one_letter_code
_entity_poly.pdbx_strand_id
1 'polypeptide(L)'
;MATDERNFRSYYYEKVGFRGVEEKKSLEILLKDKPLDVIKLKQFCLRFPVPALHRNKVWKILLGVLSAYTDSHHWIWEQRQIQFSDLTHALDVMGHTTAATQPSEKLLLVWLLENRCLHFDYIMQLQRPDHLKKLAILETCLKLFDREVDAYWLAKGFFHFSTKFIQGHVKFKELLKMKLEIEDTDLYKHVIGLGAMDSLPLEYWFGQCFAGYIAETSLVRIWDKLLGGSTQIIVFLAVALILHFRHSILACKSNEEINLCVSKVTKETSEIVVNEAIELWQEHGGPIGLTITDPPKQK
;
A
#
# COMPACT_ATOMS: atom_id res chain seq x y z
N MET A 1 22.49 25.77 26.04
CA MET A 1 22.57 24.31 26.24
C MET A 1 21.19 23.81 26.64
N ALA A 2 20.35 23.48 25.65
CA ALA A 2 19.04 22.89 25.89
C ALA A 2 19.19 21.39 25.65
N THR A 3 19.43 20.66 26.74
CA THR A 3 19.57 19.21 26.76
C THR A 3 18.24 18.55 26.41
N ASP A 4 18.19 17.99 25.22
CA ASP A 4 17.78 16.61 24.94
C ASP A 4 16.81 15.94 25.92
N GLU A 5 15.65 16.54 26.18
CA GLU A 5 14.46 15.83 26.67
C GLU A 5 13.86 14.99 25.55
N ARG A 6 14.66 14.12 24.91
CA ARG A 6 14.13 13.02 24.10
C ARG A 6 13.45 12.03 25.05
N ASN A 7 12.21 12.39 25.38
CA ASN A 7 11.08 11.55 25.73
C ASN A 7 11.45 10.31 26.58
N PHE A 8 11.91 10.57 27.81
CA PHE A 8 12.19 9.56 28.85
C PHE A 8 11.04 8.55 29.00
N ARG A 9 9.81 9.02 28.74
CA ARG A 9 8.58 8.25 28.77
C ARG A 9 8.46 7.25 27.61
N SER A 10 8.82 7.65 26.40
CA SER A 10 8.87 6.74 25.23
C SER A 10 9.93 5.67 25.42
N TYR A 11 11.12 6.04 25.92
CA TYR A 11 12.18 5.09 26.22
C TYR A 11 11.76 4.08 27.30
N TYR A 12 11.06 4.53 28.35
CA TYR A 12 10.51 3.63 29.37
C TYR A 12 9.48 2.66 28.77
N TYR A 13 8.52 3.16 27.99
CA TYR A 13 7.51 2.32 27.33
C TYR A 13 8.13 1.31 26.35
N GLU A 14 9.16 1.70 25.61
CA GLU A 14 9.91 0.83 24.73
C GLU A 14 10.62 -0.29 25.50
N LYS A 15 11.25 0.05 26.64
CA LYS A 15 11.97 -0.89 27.51
C LYS A 15 11.04 -1.87 28.24
N VAL A 16 9.80 -1.47 28.54
CA VAL A 16 8.78 -2.34 29.16
C VAL A 16 7.86 -3.05 28.16
N GLY A 17 8.16 -2.98 26.85
CA GLY A 17 7.45 -3.71 25.80
C GLY A 17 6.17 -3.04 25.27
N PHE A 18 5.85 -1.83 25.70
CA PHE A 18 4.72 -1.03 25.22
C PHE A 18 5.14 -0.08 24.09
N ARG A 19 5.49 -0.62 22.92
CA ARG A 19 5.73 0.19 21.71
C ARG A 19 4.41 0.81 21.21
N GLY A 20 4.43 2.05 20.72
CA GLY A 20 3.27 2.62 20.02
C GLY A 20 2.26 3.42 20.88
N VAL A 21 2.46 3.57 22.19
CA VAL A 21 1.46 4.17 23.10
C VAL A 21 1.29 5.67 22.85
N GLU A 22 2.38 6.39 22.57
CA GLU A 22 2.32 7.82 22.29
C GLU A 22 1.80 8.10 20.87
N GLU A 23 2.12 7.24 19.92
CA GLU A 23 1.60 7.25 18.55
C GLU A 23 0.09 7.03 18.55
N LYS A 24 -0.41 6.08 19.34
CA LYS A 24 -1.85 5.85 19.49
C LYS A 24 -2.55 7.09 20.08
N LYS A 25 -2.01 7.65 21.17
CA LYS A 25 -2.58 8.86 21.81
C LYS A 25 -2.58 10.05 20.87
N SER A 26 -1.49 10.27 20.13
CA SER A 26 -1.42 11.37 19.16
C SER A 26 -2.43 11.20 18.03
N LEU A 27 -2.64 9.98 17.51
CA LEU A 27 -3.70 9.72 16.55
C LEU A 27 -5.10 9.96 17.14
N GLU A 28 -5.35 9.53 18.37
CA GLU A 28 -6.63 9.77 19.05
C GLU A 28 -6.92 11.26 19.25
N ILE A 29 -5.88 12.09 19.45
CA ILE A 29 -6.02 13.55 19.50
C ILE A 29 -6.42 14.08 18.12
N LEU A 30 -5.73 13.67 17.04
CA LEU A 30 -6.07 14.08 15.68
C LEU A 30 -7.50 13.68 15.27
N LEU A 31 -7.97 12.53 15.75
CA LEU A 31 -9.32 12.03 15.47
C LEU A 31 -10.44 12.76 16.25
N LYS A 32 -10.09 13.67 17.17
CA LYS A 32 -11.04 14.53 17.89
C LYS A 32 -11.24 15.90 17.23
N ASP A 33 -10.39 16.28 16.28
CA ASP A 33 -10.52 17.55 15.56
C ASP A 33 -11.83 17.62 14.76
N LYS A 34 -12.44 18.80 14.72
CA LYS A 34 -13.68 19.09 13.97
C LYS A 34 -13.54 20.41 13.19
N PRO A 35 -13.39 20.39 11.86
CA PRO A 35 -13.23 19.20 11.00
C PRO A 35 -11.89 18.50 11.24
N LEU A 36 -11.80 17.24 10.81
CA LEU A 36 -10.56 16.47 10.86
C LEU A 36 -9.48 17.09 9.99
N ASP A 37 -8.27 17.21 10.53
CA ASP A 37 -7.11 17.69 9.78
C ASP A 37 -6.51 16.56 8.93
N VAL A 38 -6.98 16.46 7.68
CA VAL A 38 -6.55 15.43 6.72
C VAL A 38 -5.04 15.52 6.43
N ILE A 39 -4.46 16.72 6.47
CA ILE A 39 -3.02 16.91 6.22
C ILE A 39 -2.22 16.31 7.37
N LYS A 40 -2.60 16.58 8.62
CA LYS A 40 -1.95 15.96 9.79
C LYS A 40 -2.15 14.45 9.83
N LEU A 41 -3.32 13.94 9.42
CA LEU A 41 -3.54 12.50 9.30
C LEU A 41 -2.60 11.87 8.27
N LYS A 42 -2.40 12.51 7.11
CA LYS A 42 -1.42 12.06 6.12
C LYS A 42 0.00 12.07 6.67
N GLN A 43 0.40 13.15 7.35
CA GLN A 43 1.70 13.25 8.00
C GLN A 43 1.91 12.17 9.06
N PHE A 44 0.87 11.87 9.86
CA PHE A 44 0.90 10.77 10.81
C PHE A 44 1.16 9.44 10.10
N CYS A 45 0.41 9.14 9.04
CA CYS A 45 0.61 7.92 8.26
C CYS A 45 2.01 7.83 7.63
N LEU A 46 2.59 8.95 7.19
CA LEU A 46 3.97 8.98 6.69
C LEU A 46 4.98 8.64 7.79
N ARG A 47 4.77 9.14 9.01
CA ARG A 47 5.74 8.97 10.11
C ARG A 47 5.57 7.64 10.86
N PHE A 48 4.35 7.20 11.10
CA PHE A 48 4.04 6.07 11.96
C PHE A 48 3.12 5.06 11.26
N PRO A 49 3.16 3.77 11.63
CA PRO A 49 2.15 2.81 11.21
C PRO A 49 0.82 3.12 11.91
N VAL A 50 -0.29 2.92 11.21
CA VAL A 50 -1.62 3.18 11.79
C VAL A 50 -1.99 2.05 12.74
N PRO A 51 -2.45 2.30 13.98
CA PRO A 51 -2.96 1.25 14.86
C PRO A 51 -4.14 0.51 14.22
N ALA A 52 -4.18 -0.82 14.34
CA ALA A 52 -5.18 -1.66 13.68
C ALA A 52 -6.63 -1.23 13.97
N LEU A 53 -6.93 -0.87 15.21
CA LEU A 53 -8.24 -0.39 15.65
C LEU A 53 -8.73 0.86 14.89
N HIS A 54 -7.81 1.75 14.50
CA HIS A 54 -8.17 3.00 13.84
C HIS A 54 -7.99 2.95 12.32
N ARG A 55 -7.35 1.90 11.78
CA ARG A 55 -7.00 1.81 10.36
C ARG A 55 -8.20 1.97 9.43
N ASN A 56 -9.27 1.24 9.67
CA ASN A 56 -10.49 1.31 8.86
C ASN A 56 -11.03 2.75 8.79
N LYS A 57 -11.15 3.44 9.93
CA LYS A 57 -11.62 4.83 9.99
C LYS A 57 -10.66 5.79 9.28
N VAL A 58 -9.37 5.72 9.57
CA VAL A 58 -8.34 6.61 8.99
C VAL A 58 -8.30 6.44 7.47
N TRP A 59 -8.27 5.20 6.98
CA TRP A 59 -8.22 4.93 5.55
C TRP A 59 -9.47 5.42 4.83
N LYS A 60 -10.67 5.23 5.40
CA LYS A 60 -11.90 5.78 4.84
C LYS A 60 -11.83 7.31 4.66
N ILE A 61 -11.26 8.02 5.63
CA ILE A 61 -11.07 9.48 5.54
C ILE A 61 -10.05 9.82 4.46
N LEU A 62 -8.88 9.17 4.46
CA LEU A 62 -7.79 9.47 3.53
C LEU A 62 -8.13 9.14 2.06
N LEU A 63 -8.96 8.12 1.85
CA LEU A 63 -9.47 7.72 0.53
C LEU A 63 -10.71 8.50 0.09
N GLY A 64 -11.25 9.39 0.94
CA GLY A 64 -12.46 10.16 0.64
C GLY A 64 -13.74 9.33 0.65
N VAL A 65 -13.73 8.14 1.24
CA VAL A 65 -14.94 7.34 1.50
C VAL A 65 -15.82 8.05 2.54
N LEU A 66 -15.18 8.62 3.57
CA LEU A 66 -15.78 9.53 4.54
C LEU A 66 -15.19 10.94 4.38
N SER A 67 -15.97 11.96 4.72
CA SER A 67 -15.51 13.35 4.67
C SER A 67 -14.61 13.71 5.86
N ALA A 68 -13.98 14.88 5.83
CA ALA A 68 -13.31 15.45 7.00
C ALA A 68 -14.29 15.91 8.10
N TYR A 69 -15.57 16.09 7.77
CA TYR A 69 -16.60 16.57 8.69
C TYR A 69 -17.30 15.39 9.37
N THR A 70 -16.91 15.12 10.62
CA THR A 70 -17.40 13.96 11.40
C THR A 70 -18.91 13.88 11.51
N ASP A 71 -19.59 15.03 11.53
CA ASP A 71 -21.04 15.08 11.72
C ASP A 71 -21.81 14.50 10.51
N SER A 72 -21.17 14.47 9.34
CA SER A 72 -21.72 13.85 8.13
C SER A 72 -21.42 12.34 8.00
N HIS A 73 -20.57 11.77 8.87
CA HIS A 73 -20.08 10.40 8.69
C HIS A 73 -21.19 9.37 8.70
N HIS A 74 -22.18 9.50 9.61
CA HIS A 74 -23.30 8.56 9.69
C HIS A 74 -24.06 8.52 8.37
N TRP A 75 -24.50 9.69 7.88
CA TRP A 75 -25.27 9.79 6.65
C TRP A 75 -24.49 9.31 5.43
N ILE A 76 -23.23 9.75 5.26
CA ILE A 76 -22.39 9.29 4.13
C ILE A 76 -22.25 7.77 4.17
N TRP A 77 -22.00 7.20 5.35
CA TRP A 77 -21.80 5.76 5.49
C TRP A 77 -23.08 4.97 5.17
N GLU A 78 -24.22 5.44 5.63
CA GLU A 78 -25.53 4.86 5.29
C GLU A 78 -25.76 4.83 3.77
N GLN A 79 -25.50 5.95 3.07
CA GLN A 79 -25.61 5.99 1.61
C GLN A 79 -24.65 5.01 0.91
N ARG A 80 -23.42 4.87 1.42
CA ARG A 80 -22.42 3.92 0.89
C ARG A 80 -22.83 2.46 1.09
N GLN A 81 -23.52 2.16 2.20
CA GLN A 81 -24.08 0.82 2.45
C GLN A 81 -25.26 0.52 1.54
N ILE A 82 -26.18 1.47 1.35
CA ILE A 82 -27.32 1.33 0.42
C ILE A 82 -26.81 1.08 -1.00
N GLN A 83 -25.90 1.94 -1.49
CA GLN A 83 -25.33 1.80 -2.83
C GLN A 83 -24.68 0.42 -3.04
N PHE A 84 -23.90 -0.05 -2.06
CA PHE A 84 -23.26 -1.36 -2.13
C PHE A 84 -24.29 -2.51 -2.15
N SER A 85 -25.33 -2.41 -1.33
CA SER A 85 -26.43 -3.37 -1.27
C SER A 85 -27.19 -3.43 -2.60
N ASP A 86 -27.52 -2.27 -3.18
CA ASP A 86 -28.25 -2.18 -4.44
C ASP A 86 -27.47 -2.79 -5.60
N LEU A 87 -26.17 -2.49 -5.70
CA LEU A 87 -25.28 -3.05 -6.73
C LEU A 87 -25.14 -4.57 -6.58
N THR A 88 -25.00 -5.04 -5.35
CA THR A 88 -24.90 -6.47 -5.05
C THR A 88 -26.20 -7.19 -5.42
N HIS A 89 -27.34 -6.64 -5.01
CA HIS A 89 -28.65 -7.19 -5.32
C HIS A 89 -28.91 -7.21 -6.83
N ALA A 90 -28.51 -6.16 -7.56
CA ALA A 90 -28.63 -6.13 -9.01
C ALA A 90 -27.84 -7.27 -9.67
N LEU A 91 -26.62 -7.57 -9.21
CA LEU A 91 -25.84 -8.70 -9.73
C LEU A 91 -26.52 -10.05 -9.47
N ASP A 92 -27.10 -10.22 -8.29
CA ASP A 92 -27.84 -11.43 -7.92
C ASP A 92 -29.08 -11.61 -8.83
N VAL A 93 -29.84 -10.54 -9.06
CA VAL A 93 -31.01 -10.54 -9.96
C VAL A 93 -30.61 -10.82 -11.42
N MET A 94 -29.48 -10.28 -11.86
CA MET A 94 -28.96 -10.54 -13.20
C MET A 94 -28.31 -11.93 -13.34
N GLY A 95 -28.21 -12.73 -12.26
CA GLY A 95 -27.60 -14.05 -12.28
C GLY A 95 -26.07 -14.05 -12.52
N HIS A 96 -25.39 -12.93 -12.26
CA HIS A 96 -23.93 -12.83 -12.43
C HIS A 96 -23.15 -13.32 -11.20
N THR A 97 -23.85 -13.59 -10.10
CA THR A 97 -23.33 -14.09 -8.84
C THR A 97 -24.04 -15.40 -8.47
N THR A 98 -23.27 -16.37 -7.98
CA THR A 98 -23.77 -17.66 -7.51
C THR A 98 -23.18 -17.96 -6.14
N ALA A 99 -23.68 -19.01 -5.48
CA ALA A 99 -23.08 -19.49 -4.22
C ALA A 99 -21.61 -19.94 -4.37
N ALA A 100 -21.14 -20.21 -5.59
CA ALA A 100 -19.77 -20.60 -5.89
C ALA A 100 -18.85 -19.40 -6.22
N THR A 101 -19.41 -18.20 -6.41
CA THR A 101 -18.64 -17.01 -6.77
C THR A 101 -17.76 -16.58 -5.59
N GLN A 102 -16.47 -16.37 -5.82
CA GLN A 102 -15.57 -15.96 -4.75
C GLN A 102 -15.91 -14.54 -4.26
N PRO A 103 -15.72 -14.23 -2.97
CA PRO A 103 -16.03 -12.89 -2.45
C PRO A 103 -15.30 -11.76 -3.20
N SER A 104 -14.02 -11.95 -3.55
CA SER A 104 -13.25 -10.96 -4.32
C SER A 104 -13.80 -10.77 -5.74
N GLU A 105 -14.24 -11.84 -6.41
CA GLU A 105 -14.88 -11.78 -7.73
C GLU A 105 -16.20 -11.02 -7.67
N LYS A 106 -17.03 -11.33 -6.67
CA LYS A 106 -18.28 -10.60 -6.42
C LYS A 106 -18.02 -9.10 -6.27
N LEU A 107 -17.03 -8.71 -5.46
CA LEU A 107 -16.68 -7.29 -5.28
C LEU A 107 -16.14 -6.64 -6.56
N LEU A 108 -15.40 -7.37 -7.40
CA LEU A 108 -14.97 -6.87 -8.70
C LEU A 108 -16.16 -6.66 -9.64
N LEU A 109 -17.13 -7.57 -9.66
CA LEU A 109 -18.36 -7.41 -10.44
C LEU A 109 -19.17 -6.21 -9.96
N VAL A 110 -19.24 -5.95 -8.65
CA VAL A 110 -19.86 -4.74 -8.08
C VAL A 110 -19.17 -3.49 -8.64
N TRP A 111 -17.84 -3.49 -8.67
CA TRP A 111 -17.07 -2.37 -9.25
C TRP A 111 -17.32 -2.22 -10.75
N LEU A 112 -17.35 -3.31 -11.52
CA LEU A 112 -17.62 -3.28 -12.95
C LEU A 112 -19.02 -2.73 -13.25
N LEU A 113 -20.03 -3.14 -12.48
CA LEU A 113 -21.40 -2.64 -12.62
C LEU A 113 -21.47 -1.14 -12.29
N GLU A 114 -20.89 -0.72 -11.17
CA GLU A 114 -20.85 0.67 -10.74
C GLU A 114 -20.23 1.59 -11.81
N ASN A 115 -19.16 1.13 -12.47
CA ASN A 115 -18.43 1.88 -13.48
C ASN A 115 -18.98 1.67 -14.91
N ARG A 116 -20.12 0.97 -15.05
CA ARG A 116 -20.76 0.67 -16.35
C ARG A 116 -19.83 -0.07 -17.32
N CYS A 117 -18.98 -0.93 -16.78
CA CYS A 117 -18.01 -1.75 -17.51
C CYS A 117 -18.32 -3.26 -17.44
N LEU A 118 -19.45 -3.65 -16.85
CA LEU A 118 -19.89 -5.04 -16.81
C LEU A 118 -20.44 -5.45 -18.19
N HIS A 119 -19.89 -6.53 -18.75
CA HIS A 119 -20.31 -7.14 -20.00
C HIS A 119 -20.93 -8.51 -19.73
N PHE A 120 -21.67 -9.04 -20.71
CA PHE A 120 -22.29 -10.36 -20.64
C PHE A 120 -21.26 -11.49 -20.46
N ASP A 121 -20.05 -11.34 -21.01
CA ASP A 121 -18.94 -12.27 -20.88
C ASP A 121 -18.10 -12.02 -19.61
N TYR A 122 -18.76 -11.74 -18.48
CA TYR A 122 -18.10 -11.34 -17.24
C TYR A 122 -17.02 -12.33 -16.76
N ILE A 123 -17.18 -13.63 -17.04
CA ILE A 123 -16.18 -14.67 -16.72
C ILE A 123 -14.85 -14.35 -17.42
N MET A 124 -14.88 -13.97 -18.70
CA MET A 124 -13.68 -13.55 -19.44
C MET A 124 -13.13 -12.23 -18.90
N GLN A 125 -14.00 -11.33 -18.43
CA GLN A 125 -13.56 -10.10 -17.78
C GLN A 125 -12.77 -10.37 -16.51
N LEU A 126 -13.18 -11.34 -15.67
CA LEU A 126 -12.46 -11.67 -14.43
C LEU A 126 -11.03 -12.14 -14.68
N GLN A 127 -10.76 -12.74 -15.85
CA GLN A 127 -9.44 -13.23 -16.25
C GLN A 127 -8.53 -12.15 -16.88
N ARG A 128 -9.04 -10.93 -17.11
CA ARG A 128 -8.22 -9.87 -17.72
C ARG A 128 -7.05 -9.48 -16.80
N PRO A 129 -5.83 -9.28 -17.32
CA PRO A 129 -4.67 -8.93 -16.50
C PRO A 129 -4.89 -7.72 -15.57
N ASP A 130 -5.57 -6.68 -16.04
CA ASP A 130 -5.87 -5.49 -15.23
C ASP A 130 -6.93 -5.72 -14.15
N HIS A 131 -7.74 -6.77 -14.29
CA HIS A 131 -8.74 -7.17 -13.32
C HIS A 131 -8.16 -8.15 -12.30
N LEU A 132 -7.23 -9.02 -12.70
CA LEU A 132 -6.45 -9.86 -11.77
C LEU A 132 -5.69 -9.00 -10.75
N LYS A 133 -5.09 -7.88 -11.19
CA LYS A 133 -4.45 -6.90 -10.29
C LYS A 133 -5.44 -6.31 -9.27
N LYS A 134 -6.68 -6.01 -9.69
CA LYS A 134 -7.75 -5.49 -8.81
C LYS A 134 -8.28 -6.58 -7.86
N LEU A 135 -8.38 -7.82 -8.32
CA LEU A 135 -8.76 -8.96 -7.50
C LEU A 135 -7.76 -9.20 -6.37
N ALA A 136 -6.46 -9.11 -6.64
CA ALA A 136 -5.44 -9.22 -5.61
C ALA A 136 -5.60 -8.15 -4.51
N ILE A 137 -5.87 -6.89 -4.90
CA ILE A 137 -6.16 -5.80 -3.97
C ILE A 137 -7.42 -6.09 -3.16
N LEU A 138 -8.51 -6.53 -3.81
CA LEU A 138 -9.77 -6.87 -3.15
C LEU A 138 -9.61 -8.00 -2.14
N GLU A 139 -8.92 -9.07 -2.53
CA GLU A 139 -8.65 -10.21 -1.65
C GLU A 139 -7.83 -9.79 -0.43
N THR A 140 -6.83 -8.92 -0.63
CA THR A 140 -6.05 -8.33 0.46
C THR A 140 -6.94 -7.51 1.39
N CYS A 141 -7.81 -6.64 0.84
CA CYS A 141 -8.75 -5.87 1.66
C CYS A 141 -9.74 -6.75 2.43
N LEU A 142 -10.23 -7.84 1.84
CA LEU A 142 -11.12 -8.80 2.50
C LEU A 142 -10.44 -9.53 3.67
N LYS A 143 -9.13 -9.80 3.58
CA LYS A 143 -8.35 -10.36 4.69
C LYS A 143 -8.10 -9.34 5.81
N LEU A 144 -8.10 -8.05 5.49
CA LEU A 144 -7.80 -6.97 6.43
C LEU A 144 -9.02 -6.40 7.16
N PHE A 145 -10.22 -6.53 6.58
CA PHE A 145 -11.44 -5.90 7.09
C PHE A 145 -12.60 -6.88 7.11
N ASP A 146 -13.23 -7.02 8.27
CA ASP A 146 -14.28 -8.02 8.51
C ASP A 146 -15.54 -7.82 7.65
N ARG A 147 -15.83 -6.58 7.24
CA ARG A 147 -17.03 -6.24 6.48
C ARG A 147 -16.69 -6.09 4.99
N GLU A 148 -17.40 -6.83 4.13
CA GLU A 148 -17.24 -6.73 2.67
C GLU A 148 -17.42 -5.30 2.14
N VAL A 149 -18.39 -4.55 2.68
CA VAL A 149 -18.63 -3.15 2.29
C VAL A 149 -17.41 -2.27 2.60
N ASP A 150 -16.70 -2.52 3.70
CA ASP A 150 -15.47 -1.80 4.03
C ASP A 150 -14.36 -2.18 3.05
N ALA A 151 -14.18 -3.48 2.83
CA ALA A 151 -13.18 -3.99 1.90
C ALA A 151 -13.37 -3.42 0.49
N TYR A 152 -14.61 -3.37 -0.01
CA TYR A 152 -14.96 -2.80 -1.31
C TYR A 152 -14.58 -1.32 -1.42
N TRP A 153 -15.08 -0.49 -0.49
CA TRP A 153 -14.86 0.96 -0.56
C TRP A 153 -13.38 1.32 -0.39
N LEU A 154 -12.65 0.58 0.44
CA LEU A 154 -11.21 0.77 0.64
C LEU A 154 -10.41 0.30 -0.58
N ALA A 155 -10.69 -0.89 -1.11
CA ALA A 155 -10.02 -1.41 -2.32
C ALA A 155 -10.21 -0.50 -3.54
N LYS A 156 -11.41 0.07 -3.71
CA LYS A 156 -11.71 1.03 -4.78
C LYS A 156 -10.75 2.23 -4.76
N GLY A 157 -10.36 2.70 -3.58
CA GLY A 157 -9.33 3.72 -3.42
C GLY A 157 -7.96 3.29 -3.95
N PHE A 158 -7.58 2.03 -3.72
CA PHE A 158 -6.33 1.45 -4.22
C PHE A 158 -6.31 1.21 -5.73
N PHE A 159 -7.47 1.06 -6.39
CA PHE A 159 -7.52 0.95 -7.85
C PHE A 159 -7.02 2.22 -8.56
N HIS A 160 -7.18 3.39 -7.92
CA HIS A 160 -6.59 4.63 -8.43
C HIS A 160 -5.06 4.59 -8.39
N PHE A 161 -4.48 4.09 -7.29
CA PHE A 161 -3.03 3.89 -7.19
C PHE A 161 -2.52 2.89 -8.22
N SER A 162 -3.18 1.74 -8.36
CA SER A 162 -2.92 0.75 -9.40
C SER A 162 -2.83 1.40 -10.79
N THR A 163 -3.85 2.16 -11.18
CA THR A 163 -3.90 2.86 -12.48
C THR A 163 -2.74 3.86 -12.62
N LYS A 164 -2.49 4.66 -11.59
CA LYS A 164 -1.40 5.66 -11.57
C LYS A 164 -0.03 5.00 -11.70
N PHE A 165 0.19 3.85 -11.05
CA PHE A 165 1.45 3.12 -11.11
C PHE A 165 1.69 2.51 -12.49
N ILE A 166 0.66 1.93 -13.10
CA ILE A 166 0.74 1.40 -14.46
C ILE A 166 1.06 2.53 -15.45
N GLN A 167 0.37 3.67 -15.36
CA GLN A 167 0.65 4.83 -16.20
C GLN A 167 2.06 5.41 -15.98
N GLY A 168 2.54 5.37 -14.74
CA GLY A 168 3.87 5.89 -14.35
C GLY A 168 5.01 4.87 -14.44
N HIS A 169 4.79 3.65 -14.95
CA HIS A 169 5.70 2.51 -14.78
C HIS A 169 7.15 2.81 -15.19
N VAL A 170 7.38 3.55 -16.29
CA VAL A 170 8.72 3.94 -16.74
C VAL A 170 9.45 4.73 -15.64
N LYS A 171 8.79 5.73 -15.05
CA LYS A 171 9.39 6.56 -14.00
C LYS A 171 9.71 5.76 -12.74
N PHE A 172 8.82 4.84 -12.34
CA PHE A 172 9.05 3.98 -11.18
C PHE A 172 10.18 2.97 -11.42
N LYS A 173 10.30 2.44 -12.63
CA LYS A 173 11.41 1.56 -13.03
C LYS A 173 12.75 2.28 -13.04
N GLU A 174 12.82 3.51 -13.56
CA GLU A 174 14.06 4.29 -13.52
C GLU A 174 14.44 4.69 -12.08
N LEU A 175 13.46 5.02 -11.24
CA LEU A 175 13.70 5.25 -9.81
C LEU A 175 14.21 3.99 -9.12
N LEU A 176 13.67 2.81 -9.44
CA LEU A 176 14.13 1.52 -8.93
C LEU A 176 15.60 1.26 -9.29
N LYS A 177 15.96 1.45 -10.57
CA LYS A 177 17.35 1.31 -11.04
C LYS A 177 18.29 2.23 -10.28
N MET A 178 17.97 3.53 -10.24
CA MET A 178 18.79 4.53 -9.56
C MET A 178 18.97 4.21 -8.07
N LYS A 179 17.90 3.82 -7.38
CA LYS A 179 18.00 3.46 -5.95
C LYS A 179 18.79 2.17 -5.74
N LEU A 180 18.59 1.15 -6.58
CA LEU A 180 19.37 -0.08 -6.47
C LEU A 180 20.87 0.16 -6.72
N GLU A 181 21.22 1.02 -7.67
CA GLU A 181 22.63 1.37 -7.96
C GLU A 181 23.30 2.09 -6.79
N ILE A 182 22.57 2.98 -6.10
CA ILE A 182 23.04 3.70 -4.92
C ILE A 182 23.26 2.75 -3.73
N GLU A 183 22.31 1.84 -3.48
CA GLU A 183 22.39 0.92 -2.34
C GLU A 183 23.40 -0.21 -2.56
N ASP A 184 23.46 -0.78 -3.77
CA ASP A 184 24.38 -1.86 -4.12
C ASP A 184 24.72 -1.88 -5.61
N THR A 185 25.84 -1.23 -5.94
CA THR A 185 26.33 -1.12 -7.32
C THR A 185 26.68 -2.47 -7.95
N ASP A 186 27.15 -3.45 -7.18
CA ASP A 186 27.52 -4.77 -7.71
C ASP A 186 26.28 -5.59 -8.05
N LEU A 187 25.29 -5.59 -7.16
CA LEU A 187 23.99 -6.22 -7.39
C LEU A 187 23.27 -5.56 -8.58
N TYR A 188 23.29 -4.22 -8.65
CA TYR A 188 22.73 -3.48 -9.78
C TYR A 188 23.36 -3.91 -11.11
N LYS A 189 24.69 -3.90 -11.22
CA LYS A 189 25.39 -4.32 -12.44
C LYS A 189 25.07 -5.76 -12.82
N HIS A 190 24.94 -6.66 -11.85
CA HIS A 190 24.58 -8.05 -12.11
C HIS A 190 23.15 -8.19 -12.66
N VAL A 191 22.17 -7.52 -12.03
CA VAL A 191 20.76 -7.52 -12.46
C VAL A 191 20.61 -6.91 -13.87
N ILE A 192 21.34 -5.83 -14.18
CA ILE A 192 21.35 -5.22 -15.51
C ILE A 192 22.08 -6.10 -16.52
N GLY A 193 23.23 -6.65 -16.16
CA GLY A 193 24.05 -7.50 -17.04
C GLY A 193 23.32 -8.77 -17.49
N LEU A 194 22.44 -9.31 -16.65
CA LEU A 194 21.57 -10.44 -17.00
C LEU A 194 20.25 -10.03 -17.69
N GLY A 195 20.01 -8.73 -17.92
CA GLY A 195 18.75 -8.23 -18.48
C GLY A 195 17.53 -8.44 -17.58
N ALA A 196 17.74 -8.75 -16.30
CA ALA A 196 16.66 -9.11 -15.38
C ALA A 196 15.77 -7.92 -15.01
N MET A 197 16.27 -6.69 -15.12
CA MET A 197 15.48 -5.48 -14.87
C MET A 197 14.27 -5.35 -15.81
N ASP A 198 14.34 -5.94 -17.01
CA ASP A 198 13.23 -5.98 -17.96
C ASP A 198 12.30 -7.18 -17.75
N SER A 199 12.78 -8.26 -17.15
CA SER A 199 12.00 -9.48 -16.89
C SER A 199 11.32 -9.50 -15.53
N LEU A 200 11.76 -8.65 -14.58
CA LEU A 200 11.16 -8.56 -13.25
C LEU A 200 9.66 -8.24 -13.37
N PRO A 201 8.81 -8.81 -12.50
CA PRO A 201 7.35 -8.63 -12.54
C PRO A 201 6.92 -7.26 -12.00
N LEU A 202 7.59 -6.18 -12.41
CA LEU A 202 7.37 -4.80 -11.94
C LEU A 202 5.94 -4.32 -12.22
N GLU A 203 5.38 -4.70 -13.38
CA GLU A 203 4.00 -4.37 -13.72
C GLU A 203 3.01 -5.01 -12.74
N TYR A 204 3.27 -6.24 -12.29
CA TYR A 204 2.45 -6.91 -11.28
C TYR A 204 2.65 -6.28 -9.91
N TRP A 205 3.90 -6.15 -9.46
CA TRP A 205 4.24 -5.54 -8.17
C TRP A 205 3.62 -4.16 -8.00
N PHE A 206 3.81 -3.26 -8.95
CA PHE A 206 3.27 -1.91 -8.87
C PHE A 206 1.78 -1.87 -9.21
N GLY A 207 1.34 -2.63 -10.21
CA GLY A 207 -0.04 -2.65 -10.67
C GLY A 207 -1.03 -3.18 -9.64
N GLN A 208 -0.63 -4.08 -8.74
CA GLN A 208 -1.47 -4.53 -7.63
C GLN A 208 -1.01 -3.98 -6.27
N CYS A 209 -0.12 -2.98 -6.25
CA CYS A 209 0.43 -2.41 -5.02
C CYS A 209 0.99 -3.48 -4.05
N PHE A 210 1.63 -4.51 -4.61
CA PHE A 210 2.15 -5.72 -3.94
C PHE A 210 1.10 -6.60 -3.22
N ALA A 211 -0.19 -6.35 -3.43
CA ALA A 211 -1.27 -7.22 -2.96
C ALA A 211 -1.07 -8.67 -3.42
N GLY A 212 -1.30 -9.65 -2.55
CA GLY A 212 -1.08 -11.07 -2.87
C GLY A 212 0.38 -11.49 -3.06
N TYR A 213 1.35 -10.56 -2.94
CA TYR A 213 2.78 -10.86 -3.03
C TYR A 213 3.47 -10.68 -1.68
N ILE A 214 3.19 -9.57 -0.99
CA ILE A 214 3.60 -9.33 0.39
C ILE A 214 2.44 -9.70 1.30
N ALA A 215 2.71 -10.40 2.40
CA ALA A 215 1.70 -10.77 3.39
C ALA A 215 0.92 -9.53 3.85
N GLU A 216 -0.41 -9.64 3.89
CA GLU A 216 -1.32 -8.52 4.13
C GLU A 216 -1.06 -7.82 5.46
N THR A 217 -0.68 -8.59 6.50
CA THR A 217 -0.37 -8.06 7.84
C THR A 217 0.82 -7.10 7.86
N SER A 218 1.76 -7.27 6.92
CA SER A 218 2.93 -6.42 6.77
C SER A 218 2.67 -5.34 5.72
N LEU A 219 1.99 -5.69 4.61
CA LEU A 219 1.69 -4.78 3.51
C LEU A 219 0.88 -3.56 3.94
N VAL A 220 -0.01 -3.67 4.94
CA VAL A 220 -0.76 -2.51 5.48
C VAL A 220 0.13 -1.35 5.90
N ARG A 221 1.37 -1.61 6.34
CA ARG A 221 2.30 -0.55 6.76
C ARG A 221 2.84 0.25 5.58
N ILE A 222 3.00 -0.40 4.43
CA ILE A 222 3.31 0.27 3.16
C ILE A 222 2.09 1.05 2.66
N TRP A 223 0.90 0.44 2.74
CA TRP A 223 -0.34 1.11 2.35
C TRP A 223 -0.66 2.32 3.24
N ASP A 224 -0.32 2.29 4.52
CA ASP A 224 -0.36 3.47 5.40
C ASP A 224 0.48 4.62 4.78
N LYS A 225 1.70 4.35 4.30
CA LYS A 225 2.57 5.37 3.65
C LYS A 225 2.00 5.85 2.31
N LEU A 226 1.45 4.95 1.51
CA LEU A 226 0.78 5.30 0.25
C LEU A 226 -0.38 6.28 0.49
N LEU A 227 -1.23 5.99 1.47
CA LEU A 227 -2.35 6.86 1.84
C LEU A 227 -1.90 8.18 2.50
N GLY A 228 -0.75 8.15 3.18
CA GLY A 228 -0.03 9.36 3.60
C GLY A 228 0.45 10.23 2.45
N GLY A 229 0.46 9.71 1.21
CA GLY A 229 0.78 10.43 -0.02
C GLY A 229 2.14 10.08 -0.63
N SER A 230 2.92 9.20 0.00
CA SER A 230 4.20 8.78 -0.57
C SER A 230 3.99 7.66 -1.58
N THR A 231 3.93 7.98 -2.88
CA THR A 231 3.87 6.95 -3.93
C THR A 231 5.22 6.27 -4.17
N GLN A 232 6.33 6.86 -3.72
CA GLN A 232 7.67 6.31 -3.93
C GLN A 232 7.97 5.10 -3.03
N ILE A 233 7.27 4.95 -1.90
CA ILE A 233 7.44 3.80 -0.99
C ILE A 233 7.32 2.45 -1.70
N ILE A 234 6.52 2.37 -2.78
CA ILE A 234 6.34 1.15 -3.56
C ILE A 234 7.63 0.74 -4.30
N VAL A 235 8.46 1.72 -4.66
CA VAL A 235 9.77 1.49 -5.28
C VAL A 235 10.77 1.04 -4.24
N PHE A 236 10.79 1.67 -3.07
CA PHE A 236 11.63 1.23 -1.95
C PHE A 236 11.29 -0.19 -1.51
N LEU A 237 10.02 -0.59 -1.58
CA LEU A 237 9.61 -1.98 -1.36
C LEU A 237 10.21 -2.93 -2.39
N ALA A 238 10.24 -2.55 -3.67
CA ALA A 238 10.90 -3.34 -4.72
C ALA A 238 12.43 -3.41 -4.52
N VAL A 239 13.07 -2.29 -4.15
CA VAL A 239 14.51 -2.24 -3.84
C VAL A 239 14.84 -3.15 -2.67
N ALA A 240 14.14 -3.01 -1.55
CA ALA A 240 14.33 -3.83 -0.35
C ALA A 240 14.17 -5.32 -0.66
N LEU A 241 13.16 -5.69 -1.46
CA LEU A 241 12.96 -7.07 -1.88
C LEU A 241 14.16 -7.62 -2.67
N ILE A 242 14.71 -6.84 -3.60
CA ILE A 242 15.88 -7.25 -4.39
C ILE A 242 17.13 -7.35 -3.49
N LEU A 243 17.34 -6.39 -2.60
CA LEU A 243 18.44 -6.40 -1.63
C LEU A 243 18.36 -7.56 -0.66
N HIS A 244 17.15 -7.91 -0.18
CA HIS A 244 16.95 -9.05 0.71
C HIS A 244 17.43 -10.36 0.07
N PHE A 245 17.20 -10.53 -1.23
CA PHE A 245 17.64 -11.70 -1.99
C PHE A 245 19.04 -11.56 -2.61
N ARG A 246 19.81 -10.52 -2.25
CA ARG A 246 21.13 -10.20 -2.83
C ARG A 246 22.03 -11.42 -3.06
N HIS A 247 22.29 -12.20 -2.00
CA HIS A 247 23.23 -13.32 -2.09
C HIS A 247 22.76 -14.39 -3.08
N SER A 248 21.46 -14.66 -3.11
CA SER A 248 20.87 -15.61 -4.04
C SER A 248 20.85 -15.07 -5.47
N ILE A 249 20.55 -13.79 -5.65
CA ILE A 249 20.54 -13.12 -6.97
C ILE A 249 21.94 -13.08 -7.58
N LEU A 250 22.98 -12.76 -6.80
CA LEU A 250 24.37 -12.74 -7.28
C LEU A 250 24.87 -14.13 -7.69
N ALA A 251 24.26 -15.21 -7.18
CA ALA A 251 24.56 -16.57 -7.60
C ALA A 251 23.81 -17.00 -8.88
N CYS A 252 22.76 -16.27 -9.28
CA CYS A 252 21.99 -16.54 -10.48
C CYS A 252 22.79 -16.22 -11.75
N LYS A 253 22.55 -17.01 -12.81
CA LYS A 253 23.20 -16.89 -14.13
C LYS A 253 22.26 -16.49 -15.24
N SER A 254 20.95 -16.44 -14.98
CA SER A 254 19.94 -16.00 -15.94
C SER A 254 18.87 -15.15 -15.26
N ASN A 255 18.08 -14.46 -16.08
CA ASN A 255 17.00 -13.62 -15.58
C ASN A 255 15.82 -14.45 -15.01
N GLU A 256 15.62 -15.67 -15.49
CA GLU A 256 14.58 -16.58 -15.01
C GLU A 256 14.90 -17.07 -13.59
N GLU A 257 16.18 -17.35 -13.31
CA GLU A 257 16.65 -17.72 -11.97
C GLU A 257 16.44 -16.58 -10.97
N ILE A 258 16.68 -15.33 -11.39
CA ILE A 258 16.41 -14.14 -10.56
C ILE A 258 14.92 -14.03 -10.26
N ASN A 259 14.06 -14.18 -11.28
CA ASN A 259 12.61 -14.14 -11.12
C ASN A 259 12.11 -15.22 -10.15
N LEU A 260 12.65 -16.44 -10.24
CA LEU A 260 12.35 -17.53 -9.31
C LEU A 260 12.88 -17.26 -7.89
N CYS A 261 13.99 -16.54 -7.76
CA CYS A 261 14.54 -16.17 -6.48
C CYS A 261 13.61 -15.18 -5.76
N VAL A 262 13.26 -14.09 -6.43
CA VAL A 262 12.42 -13.04 -5.82
C VAL A 262 11.02 -13.55 -5.50
N SER A 263 10.50 -14.55 -6.21
CA SER A 263 9.17 -15.13 -5.97
C SER A 263 9.05 -15.96 -4.68
N LYS A 264 10.15 -16.25 -3.97
CA LYS A 264 10.15 -17.08 -2.75
C LYS A 264 9.80 -16.29 -1.47
N VAL A 265 8.94 -15.28 -1.59
CA VAL A 265 8.54 -14.45 -0.45
C VAL A 265 7.65 -15.25 0.50
N THR A 266 8.07 -15.39 1.76
CA THR A 266 7.25 -15.92 2.84
C THR A 266 6.64 -14.80 3.69
N LYS A 267 5.85 -15.16 4.70
CA LYS A 267 5.32 -14.19 5.67
C LYS A 267 6.44 -13.55 6.49
N GLU A 268 7.45 -14.32 6.86
CA GLU A 268 8.64 -13.83 7.59
C GLU A 268 9.44 -12.87 6.71
N THR A 269 9.70 -13.23 5.45
CA THR A 269 10.35 -12.35 4.47
C THR A 269 9.57 -11.06 4.27
N SER A 270 8.23 -11.14 4.19
CA SER A 270 7.37 -9.97 4.04
C SER A 270 7.57 -8.95 5.16
N GLU A 271 7.69 -9.42 6.41
CA GLU A 271 7.87 -8.53 7.56
C GLU A 271 9.23 -7.81 7.53
N ILE A 272 10.29 -8.56 7.22
CA ILE A 272 11.66 -8.05 7.09
C ILE A 272 11.75 -7.02 5.96
N VAL A 273 11.32 -7.40 4.76
CA VAL A 273 11.37 -6.56 3.56
C VAL A 273 10.57 -5.27 3.73
N VAL A 274 9.41 -5.32 4.40
CA VAL A 274 8.62 -4.11 4.67
C VAL A 274 9.33 -3.18 5.66
N ASN A 275 10.02 -3.71 6.69
CA ASN A 275 10.81 -2.89 7.61
C ASN A 275 11.95 -2.19 6.88
N GLU A 276 12.76 -2.96 6.14
CA GLU A 276 13.87 -2.45 5.33
C GLU A 276 13.39 -1.40 4.32
N ALA A 277 12.26 -1.64 3.65
CA ALA A 277 11.68 -0.70 2.70
C ALA A 277 11.29 0.64 3.34
N ILE A 278 10.74 0.61 4.56
CA ILE A 278 10.35 1.83 5.29
C ILE A 278 11.59 2.58 5.77
N GLU A 279 12.62 1.88 6.25
CA GLU A 279 13.89 2.46 6.67
C GLU A 279 14.61 3.13 5.49
N LEU A 280 14.81 2.40 4.39
CA LEU A 280 15.41 2.93 3.15
C LEU A 280 14.63 4.13 2.63
N TRP A 281 13.30 4.06 2.65
CA TRP A 281 12.47 5.20 2.26
C TRP A 281 12.67 6.40 3.19
N GLN A 282 12.74 6.21 4.51
CA GLN A 282 12.95 7.31 5.45
C GLN A 282 14.30 8.01 5.26
N GLU A 283 15.35 7.26 4.95
CA GLU A 283 16.68 7.78 4.67
C GLU A 283 16.75 8.57 3.36
N HIS A 284 16.10 8.07 2.30
CA HIS A 284 16.34 8.54 0.93
C HIS A 284 15.15 9.19 0.21
N GLY A 285 13.96 9.17 0.81
CA GLY A 285 12.72 9.65 0.19
C GLY A 285 11.62 10.07 1.18
N GLY A 286 11.91 10.09 2.48
CA GLY A 286 10.97 10.42 3.53
C GLY A 286 10.72 11.93 3.59
N PRO A 287 9.62 12.38 4.22
CA PRO A 287 9.37 13.80 4.45
C PRO A 287 10.49 14.51 5.24
N ILE A 288 11.36 13.75 5.92
CA ILE A 288 12.51 14.25 6.69
C ILE A 288 13.71 14.60 5.76
N GLY A 289 13.81 13.97 4.57
CA GLY A 289 14.87 14.22 3.59
C GLY A 289 14.74 15.52 2.80
N LEU A 290 13.64 16.27 2.97
CA LEU A 290 13.43 17.59 2.34
C LEU A 290 13.81 18.78 3.24
N THR A 291 14.37 18.54 4.43
CA THR A 291 14.73 19.62 5.39
C THR A 291 16.22 19.82 5.65
N ILE A 292 17.12 19.24 4.84
CA ILE A 292 18.55 19.56 4.91
C ILE A 292 19.08 19.92 3.52
N THR A 293 18.72 21.10 3.04
CA THR A 293 19.61 22.00 2.28
C THR A 293 19.01 23.41 2.37
N ASP A 294 19.23 24.09 3.50
CA ASP A 294 19.21 25.56 3.46
C ASP A 294 20.32 26.00 2.49
N PRO A 295 20.02 26.75 1.41
CA PRO A 295 21.06 27.31 0.57
C PRO A 295 21.91 28.29 1.38
N PRO A 296 23.22 28.39 1.11
CA PRO A 296 24.07 29.34 1.81
C PRO A 296 23.55 30.76 1.55
N LYS A 297 23.18 31.45 2.63
CA LYS A 297 22.92 32.88 2.61
C LYS A 297 24.19 33.58 2.12
N GLN A 298 24.16 34.04 0.88
CA GLN A 298 25.16 35.00 0.39
C GLN A 298 24.97 36.31 1.16
N LYS A 299 26.02 36.73 1.86
CA LYS A 299 26.28 38.13 2.18
C LYS A 299 27.45 38.57 1.32
#